data_AF-A0A9D9LFH6-F1
#
_entry.id   AF-A0A9D9LFH6-F1
#
_cell.length_a   1.000
_cell.length_b   1.000
_cell.length_c   1.000
_cell.angle_alpha   90.00
_cell.angle_beta   90.00
_cell.angle_gamma   90.00
#
_symmetry.space_group_name_H-M   'P 1'
#
loop_
_entity.id
_entity.type
_entity.pdbx_description
1 polymer ?
#
loop_
_entity_poly.entity_id
_entity_poly.type
_entity_poly.pdbx_seq_one_letter_code
_entity_poly.pdbx_strand_id
1 'polypeptide(L)' 'MVALTLTERFRPGVDGAICRVHGGGFAGTIQAYVRESDVEAYRTYMSRWFGPSAVTRLRIRTHGVEAFHVLQD' A
#
# COMPACT_ATOMS: atom_id res chain seq x y z
N MET A 1 -9.59 13.42 2.00
CA MET A 1 -9.86 12.10 1.38
C MET A 1 -10.10 11.09 2.49
N VAL A 2 -11.20 10.32 2.45
CA VAL A 2 -11.62 9.43 3.55
C VAL A 2 -10.55 8.41 3.94
N ALA A 3 -9.86 7.82 2.96
CA ALA A 3 -8.82 6.82 3.23
C ALA A 3 -7.64 7.37 4.05
N LEU A 4 -7.16 8.59 3.77
CA LEU A 4 -6.06 9.21 4.53
C LEU A 4 -6.42 9.34 6.02
N THR A 5 -7.61 9.88 6.30
CA THR A 5 -8.09 10.06 7.68
C THR A 5 -8.27 8.73 8.40
N LEU A 6 -8.74 7.69 7.71
CA LEU A 6 -8.85 6.36 8.29
C LEU A 6 -7.45 5.79 8.60
N THR A 7 -6.49 5.96 7.71
CA THR A 7 -5.10 5.51 7.94
C THR A 7 -4.44 6.26 9.11
N GLU A 8 -4.66 7.56 9.28
CA GLU A 8 -4.16 8.33 10.43
C GLU A 8 -4.76 7.85 11.77
N ARG A 9 -5.99 7.33 11.74
CA ARG A 9 -6.68 6.75 12.90
C ARG A 9 -6.29 5.29 13.17
N PHE A 10 -5.68 4.63 12.19
CA PHE A 10 -5.23 3.26 12.34
C PHE A 10 -3.96 3.21 13.20
N ARG A 11 -4.03 2.47 14.31
CA ARG A 11 -2.98 2.44 15.36
C ARG A 11 -2.57 1.00 15.70
N PRO A 12 -1.83 0.28 14.85
CA PRO A 12 -1.16 -0.92 15.29
C PRO A 12 0.23 -0.54 15.82
N GLY A 13 0.66 -1.16 16.93
CA GLY A 13 1.82 -0.77 17.77
C GLY A 13 1.97 0.74 18.05
N VAL A 14 3.16 1.21 18.43
CA VAL A 14 3.37 2.60 18.93
C VAL A 14 3.26 3.65 17.81
N ASP A 15 3.75 3.33 16.61
CA ASP A 15 3.90 4.34 15.53
C ASP A 15 2.83 4.36 14.43
N GLY A 16 1.79 3.51 14.51
CA GLY A 16 0.68 3.53 13.54
C GLY A 16 1.10 3.33 12.07
N ALA A 17 0.40 3.98 11.14
CA ALA A 17 0.69 4.00 9.71
C ALA A 17 0.91 5.43 9.20
N ILE A 18 1.80 5.60 8.23
CA ILE A 18 1.97 6.86 7.50
C ILE A 18 1.45 6.71 6.07
N CYS A 19 0.81 7.74 5.52
CA CYS A 19 0.24 7.65 4.19
C CYS A 19 0.23 8.98 3.44
N ARG A 20 0.07 8.87 2.12
CA ARG A 20 -0.12 9.99 1.19
C ARG A 20 -1.00 9.58 0.03
N VAL A 21 -1.54 10.55 -0.69
CA VAL A 21 -2.13 10.32 -2.01
C VAL A 21 -1.06 9.73 -2.95
N HIS A 22 -1.45 8.71 -3.71
CA HIS A 22 -0.66 8.16 -4.80
C HIS A 22 -1.24 8.62 -6.14
N GLY A 23 -0.38 9.02 -7.09
CA GLY A 23 -0.81 9.60 -8.37
C GLY A 23 -1.35 11.03 -8.26
N GLY A 24 -2.22 11.43 -9.20
CA GLY A 24 -2.70 12.81 -9.38
C GLY A 24 -3.88 13.27 -8.50
N GLY A 25 -4.47 12.38 -7.69
CA GLY A 25 -5.62 12.71 -6.81
C GLY A 25 -7.00 12.35 -7.37
N PHE A 26 -8.07 12.72 -6.64
CA PHE A 26 -9.49 12.37 -6.85
C PHE A 26 -9.89 10.92 -6.48
N ALA A 27 -10.25 10.07 -7.45
CA ALA A 27 -10.73 8.70 -7.23
C ALA A 27 -9.59 7.67 -7.06
N GLY A 28 -8.37 8.17 -6.88
CA GLY A 28 -7.15 7.37 -6.84
C GLY A 28 -6.93 6.62 -5.52
N THR A 29 -5.75 6.04 -5.41
CA THR A 29 -5.32 5.26 -4.25
C THR A 29 -4.51 6.11 -3.27
N ILE A 30 -4.42 5.65 -2.03
CA ILE A 30 -3.37 6.09 -1.12
C ILE A 30 -2.25 5.07 -1.11
N GLN A 31 -1.03 5.55 -0.89
CA GLN A 31 0.08 4.69 -0.51
C GLN A 31 0.27 4.83 0.99
N ALA A 32 0.23 3.71 1.70
CA ALA A 32 0.44 3.64 3.14
C ALA A 32 1.65 2.75 3.45
N TYR A 33 2.49 3.20 4.36
CA TYR A 33 3.55 2.42 4.96
C TYR A 33 3.13 2.01 6.36
N VAL A 34 3.17 0.70 6.58
CA VAL A 34 2.78 0.02 7.82
C VAL A 34 3.91 -0.90 8.23
N ARG A 35 4.07 -1.17 9.53
CA ARG A 35 4.98 -2.24 9.95
C ARG A 35 4.48 -3.58 9.41
N GLU A 36 5.43 -4.45 9.08
CA GLU A 36 5.16 -5.76 8.50
C GLU A 36 4.20 -6.60 9.36
N SER A 37 4.37 -6.57 10.69
CA SER A 37 3.50 -7.26 11.65
C SER A 37 2.03 -6.82 11.58
N ASP A 38 1.78 -5.63 11.05
CA ASP A 38 0.50 -4.95 11.15
C ASP A 38 -0.25 -4.89 9.82
N VAL A 39 0.33 -5.46 8.76
CA VAL A 39 -0.23 -5.43 7.40
C VAL A 39 -1.63 -6.06 7.36
N GLU A 40 -1.82 -7.21 8.04
CA GLU A 40 -3.12 -7.89 8.02
C GLU A 40 -4.18 -7.15 8.85
N ALA A 41 -3.76 -6.54 9.96
CA ALA A 41 -4.63 -5.67 10.75
C ALA A 41 -5.05 -4.43 9.95
N TYR A 42 -4.12 -3.84 9.17
CA TYR A 42 -4.40 -2.71 8.30
C TYR A 42 -5.38 -3.08 7.19
N ARG A 43 -5.13 -4.21 6.52
CA ARG A 43 -6.00 -4.76 5.49
C ARG A 43 -7.41 -4.96 6.03
N THR A 44 -7.54 -5.63 7.18
CA THR A 44 -8.84 -5.85 7.84
C THR A 44 -9.53 -4.53 8.19
N TYR A 45 -8.80 -3.55 8.73
CA TYR A 45 -9.33 -2.25 9.11
C TYR A 45 -9.90 -1.49 7.91
N MET A 46 -9.14 -1.40 6.81
CA MET A 46 -9.54 -0.68 5.60
C MET A 46 -10.66 -1.40 4.83
N SER A 47 -10.65 -2.73 4.79
CA SER A 47 -11.67 -3.52 4.09
C SER A 47 -13.07 -3.36 4.67
N ARG A 48 -13.22 -2.96 5.94
CA ARG A 48 -14.52 -2.64 6.54
C ARG A 48 -15.22 -1.45 5.89
N TRP A 49 -14.43 -0.53 5.32
CA TRP A 49 -14.93 0.72 4.74
C TRP A 49 -15.00 0.66 3.21
N PHE A 50 -14.04 -0.03 2.58
CA PHE A 50 -13.85 0.01 1.13
C PHE A 50 -14.05 -1.36 0.45
N GLY A 51 -14.31 -2.41 1.22
CA GLY A 51 -14.49 -3.78 0.72
C GLY A 51 -13.20 -4.62 0.71
N PRO A 52 -13.32 -5.95 0.52
CA PRO A 52 -12.24 -6.91 0.73
C PRO A 52 -11.03 -6.75 -0.20
N SER A 53 -11.21 -6.11 -1.36
CA SER A 53 -10.16 -5.91 -2.37
C SER A 53 -9.49 -4.54 -2.28
N ALA A 54 -9.79 -3.74 -1.25
CA ALA A 54 -9.33 -2.35 -1.16
C ALA A 54 -7.84 -2.16 -0.87
N VAL A 55 -7.15 -3.19 -0.35
CA VAL A 55 -5.74 -3.12 0.02
C VAL A 55 -4.94 -4.14 -0.76
N THR A 56 -3.99 -3.65 -1.55
CA THR A 56 -2.98 -4.47 -2.24
C THR A 56 -1.65 -4.32 -1.52
N ARG A 57 -1.06 -5.44 -1.08
CA ARG A 57 0.28 -5.44 -0.49
C ARG A 57 1.32 -5.26 -1.59
N LEU A 58 2.11 -4.20 -1.51
CA LEU A 58 3.20 -3.91 -2.44
C LEU A 58 4.54 -4.35 -1.85
N ARG A 59 5.48 -4.69 -2.73
CA ARG A 59 6.87 -4.98 -2.40
C ARG A 59 7.78 -4.12 -3.28
N ILE A 60 8.84 -3.58 -2.70
CA ILE A 60 9.89 -2.93 -3.48
C ILE A 60 10.65 -4.01 -4.24
N ARG A 61 10.74 -3.87 -5.56
CA ARG A 61 11.52 -4.76 -6.43
C ARG A 61 12.93 -4.21 -6.60
N THR A 62 13.92 -5.09 -6.71
CA THR A 62 15.32 -4.71 -6.95
C THR A 62 15.58 -4.30 -8.40
N HIS A 63 14.79 -4.81 -9.34
CA HIS A 63 14.98 -4.59 -10.78
C HIS A 63 13.77 -3.92 -11.44
N GLY A 64 14.08 -3.01 -12.36
CA GLY A 64 13.16 -2.29 -13.21
C GLY A 64 12.75 -3.09 -14.44
N VAL A 65 12.86 -2.47 -15.61
CA VAL A 65 12.82 -3.19 -16.89
C VAL A 65 14.25 -3.63 -17.20
N GLU A 66 14.42 -4.90 -17.57
CA GLU A 66 15.70 -5.46 -18.00
C GLU A 66 15.55 -6.02 -19.41
N ALA A 67 16.54 -5.76 -20.26
CA ALA A 67 16.62 -6.33 -21.60
C ALA A 67 17.57 -7.54 -21.57
N PHE A 68 17.08 -8.69 -21.99
CA PHE A 68 17.89 -9.89 -22.12
C PHE A 68 18.28 -10.05 -23.59
N HIS A 69 19.58 -10.00 -23.87
CA HIS A 69 20.11 -10.42 -25.17
C HIS A 69 20.32 -11.92 -25.12
N VAL A 70 19.51 -12.66 -25.87
CA VAL A 70 19.78 -14.08 -26.13
C VAL A 70 20.98 -14.11 -27.06
N LEU A 71 22.13 -14.57 -26.56
CA LEU A 71 23.26 -14.92 -27.42
C LEU A 71 22.75 -16.04 -28.34
N GLN A 72 22.64 -15.76 -29.63
CA GLN A 72 22.52 -16.82 -30.63
C GLN A 72 23.91 -17.45 -30.75
N ASP A 73 23.98 -18.75 -30.50
CA ASP A 73 25.15 -19.59 -30.84
C ASP A 73 25.48 -19.49 -32.34
#